data_AF-A0A533WKI3-F1
#
_entry.id   AF-A0A533WKI3-F1
#
_cell.length_a   1.000
_cell.length_b   1.000
_cell.length_c   1.000
_cell.angle_alpha   90.00
_cell.angle_beta   90.00
_cell.angle_gamma   90.00
#
_symmetry.space_group_name_H-M   'P 1'
#
loop_
_entity.id
_entity.type
_entity.pdbx_description
1 polymer ?
#
loop_
_entity_poly.entity_id
_entity_poly.type
_entity_poly.pdbx_seq_one_letter_code
_entity_poly.pdbx_strand_id
1 'polypeptide(L)' 'MKTYIVNVVLFLIVEKPFQTRPVLSSTKKAPGFCIVCGAPATTEALFKVVGAIIIQRYCDKCLSGAKY' A
#
# COMPACT_ATOMS: atom_id res chain seq x y z
N MET A 1 18.20 -13.64 -12.30
CA MET A 1 17.51 -12.81 -11.29
C MET A 1 16.58 -13.70 -10.49
N LYS A 2 16.88 -14.00 -9.22
CA LYS A 2 15.95 -14.71 -8.34
C LYS A 2 14.82 -13.74 -7.97
N THR A 3 13.60 -14.10 -8.30
CA THR A 3 12.39 -13.30 -8.03
C THR A 3 12.10 -13.32 -6.53
N TYR A 4 12.67 -12.36 -5.78
CA TYR A 4 12.41 -12.15 -4.35
C TYR A 4 11.04 -11.53 -4.05
N ILE A 5 10.22 -11.30 -5.08
CA ILE A 5 8.96 -10.56 -4.99
C ILE A 5 7.93 -11.30 -4.11
N VAL A 6 7.84 -12.62 -4.20
CA VAL A 6 6.77 -13.38 -3.52
C VAL A 6 7.00 -13.48 -2.01
N ASN A 7 8.25 -13.65 -1.56
CA ASN A 7 8.57 -13.75 -0.12
C ASN A 7 8.54 -12.39 0.59
N VAL A 8 8.98 -11.32 -0.08
CA VAL A 8 8.92 -9.95 0.47
C VAL A 8 7.47 -9.47 0.60
N VAL A 9 6.62 -9.79 -0.39
CA VAL A 9 5.19 -9.47 -0.34
C VAL A 9 4.52 -10.18 0.84
N LEU A 10 4.85 -11.44 1.13
CA LEU A 10 4.24 -12.17 2.26
C LEU A 10 4.59 -11.55 3.62
N PHE A 11 5.87 -11.17 3.84
CA PHE A 11 6.29 -10.51 5.08
C PHE A 11 5.65 -9.12 5.27
N LEU A 12 5.44 -8.39 4.17
CA LEU A 12 4.82 -7.06 4.18
C LEU A 12 3.34 -7.06 4.53
N ILE A 13 2.63 -8.18 4.32
CA ILE A 13 1.23 -8.33 4.69
C ILE A 13 1.08 -8.45 6.21
N VAL A 14 2.13 -8.85 6.94
CA VAL A 14 2.09 -9.08 8.39
C VAL A 14 2.48 -7.83 9.20
N GLU A 15 3.22 -6.90 8.62
CA GLU A 15 3.67 -5.68 9.30
C GLU A 15 2.62 -4.57 9.18
N LYS A 16 2.25 -3.92 10.28
CA LYS A 16 1.34 -2.77 10.25
C LYS A 16 2.00 -1.56 9.57
N PRO A 17 1.27 -0.76 8.79
CA PRO A 17 1.82 0.46 8.22
C PRO A 17 2.21 1.41 9.35
N PHE A 18 3.43 1.94 9.30
CA PHE A 18 3.91 2.90 10.31
C PHE A 18 3.24 4.28 10.13
N GLN A 19 2.69 4.53 8.94
CA GLN A 19 1.96 5.75 8.63
C GLN A 19 0.91 5.50 7.55
N THR A 20 -0.23 6.17 7.65
CA THR A 20 -1.21 6.29 6.57
C THR A 20 -1.41 7.75 6.21
N ARG A 21 -1.62 8.06 4.94
CA ARG A 21 -1.94 9.41 4.45
C ARG A 21 -2.97 9.37 3.32
N PRO A 22 -3.77 10.43 3.11
CA PRO A 22 -4.63 10.50 1.94
C PRO A 22 -3.79 10.46 0.65
N VAL A 23 -4.33 9.85 -0.40
CA VAL A 23 -3.66 9.83 -1.70
C VAL A 23 -3.55 11.26 -2.23
N LEU A 24 -2.34 11.66 -2.60
CA LEU A 24 -2.08 12.93 -3.27
C LEU A 24 -2.65 12.88 -4.69
N SER A 25 -3.90 13.32 -4.87
CA SER A 25 -4.46 13.58 -6.19
C SER A 25 -3.88 14.88 -6.73
N SER A 26 -2.89 14.79 -7.61
CA SER A 26 -2.42 15.93 -8.38
C SER A 26 -3.15 15.96 -9.73
N THR A 27 -3.39 17.14 -10.29
CA THR A 27 -3.97 17.34 -11.63
C THR A 27 -3.23 16.54 -12.73
N LYS A 28 -2.00 16.08 -12.46
CA LYS A 28 -1.16 15.30 -13.38
C LYS A 28 -1.10 13.79 -13.09
N LYS A 29 -1.62 13.29 -11.97
CA LYS A 29 -1.58 11.86 -11.62
C LYS A 29 -2.87 11.43 -10.94
N ALA A 30 -3.54 10.47 -11.58
CA ALA A 30 -4.65 9.75 -10.97
C ALA A 30 -4.20 9.11 -9.64
N PRO A 31 -5.08 9.05 -8.62
CA PRO A 31 -4.76 8.48 -7.31
C PRO A 31 -4.39 6.98 -7.36
N GLY A 32 -4.57 6.32 -8.51
CA GLY A 32 -4.36 4.88 -8.67
C GLY A 32 -5.49 4.08 -8.05
N PHE A 33 -5.27 2.78 -7.94
CA PHE A 33 -6.30 1.81 -7.54
C PHE A 33 -5.95 1.14 -6.22
N CYS A 34 -7.00 0.71 -5.51
CA CYS A 34 -6.89 -0.12 -4.32
C CYS A 34 -6.30 -1.47 -4.69
N ILE A 35 -5.25 -1.89 -3.98
CA ILE A 35 -4.57 -3.16 -4.21
C ILE A 35 -5.46 -4.39 -3.95
N VAL A 36 -6.52 -4.24 -3.14
CA VAL A 36 -7.42 -5.34 -2.76
C VAL A 36 -8.58 -5.51 -3.74
N CYS A 37 -9.26 -4.42 -4.10
CA CYS A 37 -10.53 -4.48 -4.84
C CYS A 37 -10.55 -3.73 -6.17
N GLY A 38 -9.46 -3.04 -6.53
CA GLY A 38 -9.36 -2.27 -7.78
C GLY A 38 -10.18 -0.97 -7.82
N ALA A 39 -10.97 -0.64 -6.78
CA ALA A 39 -11.65 0.64 -6.68
C ALA A 39 -10.64 1.82 -6.59
N PRO A 40 -11.04 3.06 -6.88
CA PRO A 40 -10.17 4.23 -6.68
C PRO A 40 -9.59 4.26 -5.26
N ALA A 41 -8.28 4.44 -5.16
CA ALA A 41 -7.62 4.52 -3.87
C ALA A 41 -7.83 5.89 -3.22
N THR A 42 -8.07 5.89 -1.91
CA THR A 42 -8.24 7.08 -1.08
C THR A 42 -7.10 7.26 -0.09
N THR A 43 -6.46 6.15 0.31
CA THR A 43 -5.40 6.13 1.33
C THR A 43 -4.14 5.45 0.82
N GLU A 44 -2.99 6.05 1.10
CA GLU A 44 -1.66 5.45 0.99
C GLU A 44 -1.22 4.94 2.37
N ALA A 45 -0.91 3.65 2.47
CA ALA A 45 -0.32 3.01 3.63
C ALA A 45 1.18 2.81 3.39
N LEU A 46 2.00 3.30 4.31
CA LEU A 46 3.46 3.27 4.21
C LEU A 46 4.00 2.17 5.12
N PHE A 47 4.75 1.26 4.55
CA PHE A 47 5.40 0.15 5.23
C PHE A 47 6.91 0.36 5.19
N LYS A 48 7.56 0.26 6.36
CA LYS A 48 9.01 0.38 6.45
C LYS A 48 9.60 -1.02 6.34
N VAL A 49 10.40 -1.24 5.31
CA VAL A 49 11.21 -2.46 5.16
C VAL A 49 12.68 -2.09 5.24
N VAL A 50 13.54 -3.10 5.40
CA VAL A 50 14.99 -2.89 5.44
C VAL A 50 15.44 -2.24 4.12
N GLY A 51 15.84 -0.98 4.20
CA GLY A 51 16.37 -0.21 3.07
C GLY A 51 15.34 0.44 2.15
N ALA A 52 14.02 0.33 2.41
CA ALA A 52 13.01 0.98 1.56
C ALA A 52 11.70 1.30 2.30
N ILE A 53 10.91 2.20 1.70
CA ILE A 53 9.53 2.47 2.10
C ILE A 53 8.63 2.02 0.97
N ILE A 54 7.70 1.13 1.27
CA ILE A 54 6.71 0.63 0.32
C ILE A 54 5.41 1.38 0.55
N ILE A 55 4.87 1.94 -0.54
CA ILE A 55 3.61 2.65 -0.54
C ILE A 55 2.57 1.73 -1.18
N GLN A 56 1.61 1.26 -0.39
CA GLN A 56 0.45 0.52 -0.88
C GLN A 56 -0.79 1.39 -0.83
N ARG A 57 -1.70 1.19 -1.79
CA ARG A 57 -2.88 2.02 -1.97
C ARG A 57 -4.14 1.24 -1.64
N TYR A 58 -5.00 1.84 -0.82
CA TYR A 58 -6.24 1.25 -0.34
C TYR A 58 -7.40 2.22 -0.55
N CYS A 59 -8.60 1.69 -0.76
CA CYS A 59 -9.83 2.44 -0.52
C CYS A 59 -10.21 2.32 0.97
N ASP A 60 -11.06 3.22 1.46
CA ASP A 60 -11.42 3.27 2.89
C ASP A 60 -12.03 1.96 3.40
N LYS A 61 -12.73 1.24 2.50
CA LYS A 61 -13.35 -0.07 2.80
C LYS A 61 -12.32 -1.17 3.03
N CYS A 62 -11.21 -1.14 2.30
CA CYS A 62 -10.19 -2.18 2.32
C CYS A 62 -9.00 -1.86 3.22
N LEU A 63 -8.88 -0.61 3.69
CA LEU A 63 -7.80 -0.19 4.58
C LEU A 63 -7.81 -0.94 5.93
N SER A 64 -8.99 -1.35 6.40
CA SER A 64 -9.13 -2.17 7.61
C SER A 64 -8.31 -3.46 7.54
N GLY A 65 -8.22 -4.09 6.36
CA GLY A 65 -7.40 -5.28 6.13
C GLY A 65 -5.89 -5.03 6.15
N ALA A 66 -5.44 -3.77 6.10
CA ALA A 66 -4.04 -3.38 6.20
C ALA A 66 -3.64 -2.94 7.62
N LYS A 67 -4.59 -2.82 8.56
CA LYS A 67 -4.33 -2.35 9.93
C LYS A 67 -4.07 -3.48 10.93
N TYR A 68 -4.20 -4.75 10.53
CA TYR A 68 -4.15 -5.91 11.42
C TYR A 68 -3.18 -6.96 10.94
#